data_AF-A0A956VW71-F1
#
_entry.id   AF-A0A956VW71-F1
#
_cell.length_a   1.000
_cell.length_b   1.000
_cell.length_c   1.000
_cell.angle_alpha   90.00
_cell.angle_beta   90.00
_cell.angle_gamma   90.00
#
_symmetry.space_group_name_H-M   'P 1'
#
loop_
_entity.id
_entity.type
_entity.pdbx_description
1 polymer ?
#
loop_
_entity_poly.entity_id
_entity_poly.type
_entity_poly.pdbx_seq_one_letter_code
_entity_poly.pdbx_strand_id
1 'polypeptide(L)'
;MRAWRLFLEVHARVVNRLELELREETGMPLTWYDVLVQLSEAPEHKLRMQELARRVLISKSGLTRLVDRLCAAGYVERESDPEDGRGTLAVMTRAGVKALHEAAPFHLAGIDRAFASRLTAKDADAVAVAMQRILDGLDLDEGLS
;
A
#
# COMPACT_ATOMS: atom_id res chain seq x y z
N MET A 1 1.58 -1.16 -27.03
CA MET A 1 1.41 0.28 -26.71
C MET A 1 0.04 0.68 -26.16
N ARG A 2 -1.12 0.28 -26.71
CA ARG A 2 -2.45 0.71 -26.20
C ARG A 2 -2.74 0.26 -24.76
N ALA A 3 -2.55 -1.03 -24.47
CA ALA A 3 -2.78 -1.60 -23.13
C ALA A 3 -1.94 -0.89 -22.05
N TRP A 4 -0.65 -0.65 -22.34
CA TRP A 4 0.24 0.10 -21.46
C TRP A 4 -0.26 1.51 -21.13
N ARG A 5 -0.69 2.29 -22.14
CA ARG A 5 -1.23 3.64 -21.89
C ARG A 5 -2.49 3.62 -21.05
N LEU A 6 -3.42 2.69 -21.33
CA LEU A 6 -4.65 2.54 -20.56
C LEU A 6 -4.35 2.12 -19.12
N PHE A 7 -3.39 1.22 -18.91
CA PHE A 7 -2.94 0.84 -17.57
C PHE A 7 -2.44 2.07 -16.78
N LEU A 8 -1.56 2.88 -17.35
CA LEU A 8 -1.06 4.10 -16.71
C LEU A 8 -2.18 5.11 -16.42
N GLU A 9 -3.09 5.32 -17.37
CA GLU A 9 -4.21 6.26 -17.21
C GLU A 9 -5.20 5.80 -16.13
N VAL A 10 -5.57 4.52 -16.12
CA VAL A 10 -6.45 3.92 -15.10
C VAL A 10 -5.77 3.99 -13.73
N HIS A 11 -4.51 3.56 -13.63
CA HIS A 11 -3.77 3.62 -12.37
C HIS A 11 -3.75 5.04 -11.80
N ALA A 12 -3.32 6.03 -12.59
CA ALA A 12 -3.25 7.42 -12.14
C ALA A 12 -4.61 7.96 -11.70
N ARG A 13 -5.69 7.71 -12.45
CA ARG A 13 -7.03 8.21 -12.12
C ARG A 13 -7.64 7.51 -10.91
N VAL A 14 -7.49 6.19 -10.82
CA VAL A 14 -8.01 5.41 -9.68
C VAL A 14 -7.27 5.82 -8.40
N VAL A 15 -5.93 5.85 -8.39
CA VAL A 15 -5.16 6.24 -7.21
C VAL A 15 -5.51 7.66 -6.76
N ASN A 16 -5.60 8.62 -7.69
CA ASN A 16 -6.01 9.99 -7.35
C ASN A 16 -7.42 10.05 -6.76
N ARG A 17 -8.35 9.24 -7.28
CA ARG A 17 -9.72 9.16 -6.74
C ARG A 17 -9.73 8.60 -5.33
N LEU A 18 -8.97 7.52 -5.09
CA LEU A 18 -8.86 6.89 -3.78
C LEU A 18 -8.23 7.82 -2.75
N GLU A 19 -7.18 8.56 -3.13
CA GLU A 19 -6.55 9.57 -2.26
C GLU A 19 -7.56 10.65 -1.85
N LEU A 20 -8.32 11.20 -2.81
CA LEU A 20 -9.31 12.24 -2.52
C LEU A 20 -10.41 11.72 -1.59
N GLU A 21 -11.04 10.60 -1.94
CA GLU A 21 -12.16 10.06 -1.16
C GLU A 21 -11.72 9.64 0.25
N LEU A 22 -10.59 8.94 0.37
CA LEU A 22 -10.11 8.52 1.69
C LEU A 22 -9.80 9.73 2.58
N ARG A 23 -9.16 10.75 2.02
CA ARG A 23 -8.80 11.96 2.74
C ARG A 23 -10.02 12.79 3.12
N GLU A 24 -11.03 12.88 2.26
CA GLU A 24 -12.28 13.60 2.54
C GLU A 24 -13.07 12.94 3.68
N GLU A 25 -13.15 11.61 3.68
CA GLU A 25 -13.97 10.86 4.64
C GLU A 25 -13.26 10.64 6.00
N THR A 26 -11.93 10.52 6.00
CA THR A 26 -11.18 10.10 7.20
C THR A 26 -10.10 11.09 7.62
N GLY A 27 -9.74 12.03 6.76
CA GLY A 27 -8.55 12.88 6.93
C GLY A 27 -7.21 12.17 6.68
N MET A 28 -7.20 10.84 6.47
CA MET A 28 -5.99 10.05 6.29
C MET A 28 -5.48 10.13 4.83
N PRO A 29 -4.20 10.49 4.61
CA PRO A 29 -3.59 10.37 3.28
C PRO A 29 -3.49 8.90 2.83
N LEU A 30 -3.65 8.61 1.53
CA LEU A 30 -3.55 7.24 1.01
C LEU A 30 -2.17 6.63 1.25
N THR A 31 -1.13 7.46 1.22
CA THR A 31 0.24 7.04 1.55
C THR A 31 0.39 6.55 2.98
N TRP A 32 -0.38 7.10 3.94
CA TRP A 32 -0.38 6.63 5.33
C TRP A 32 -1.13 5.31 5.43
N TYR A 33 -2.28 5.23 4.78
CA TYR A 33 -3.08 4.02 4.70
C TYR A 33 -2.31 2.84 4.10
N ASP A 34 -1.58 3.05 3.00
CA ASP A 34 -0.71 2.06 2.36
C ASP A 34 0.32 1.47 3.35
N VAL A 35 1.04 2.32 4.10
CA VAL A 35 1.97 1.85 5.14
C VAL A 35 1.25 1.02 6.21
N LEU A 36 0.09 1.45 6.68
CA LEU A 36 -0.67 0.73 7.68
C LEU A 36 -1.15 -0.63 7.14
N VAL A 37 -1.64 -0.71 5.90
CA VAL A 37 -1.99 -1.99 5.28
C VAL A 37 -0.80 -2.94 5.28
N GLN A 38 0.37 -2.50 4.78
CA GLN A 38 1.56 -3.35 4.72
C GLN A 38 2.01 -3.85 6.10
N LEU A 39 1.91 -3.00 7.13
CA LEU A 39 2.20 -3.41 8.50
C LEU A 39 1.14 -4.39 9.02
N SER A 40 -0.15 -4.16 8.76
CA SER A 40 -1.23 -5.02 9.27
C SER A 40 -1.18 -6.46 8.73
N GLU A 41 -0.68 -6.64 7.50
CA GLU A 41 -0.51 -7.94 6.86
C GLU A 41 0.79 -8.64 7.28
N ALA A 42 1.70 -7.92 7.93
CA ALA A 42 2.95 -8.47 8.42
C ALA A 42 2.76 -9.20 9.76
N PRO A 43 3.54 -10.27 10.01
CA PRO A 43 3.59 -10.91 11.33
C PRO A 43 3.85 -9.88 12.43
N GLU A 44 3.07 -9.96 13.51
CA GLU A 44 3.15 -9.05 14.68
C GLU A 44 3.01 -7.55 14.36
N HIS A 45 2.45 -7.23 13.19
CA HIS A 45 2.29 -5.88 12.67
C HIS A 45 3.58 -5.06 12.56
N LYS A 46 4.71 -5.70 12.27
CA LYS A 46 6.02 -5.05 12.20
C LYS A 46 6.80 -5.45 10.96
N LEU A 47 7.55 -4.49 10.41
CA LEU A 47 8.45 -4.70 9.28
C LEU A 47 9.75 -3.91 9.46
N ARG A 48 10.88 -4.48 9.01
CA ARG A 48 12.12 -3.71 8.80
C ARG A 48 11.85 -2.60 7.79
N MET A 49 12.44 -1.42 7.99
CA MET A 49 12.26 -0.28 7.09
C MET A 49 12.58 -0.58 5.62
N GLN A 50 13.58 -1.42 5.34
CA GLN A 50 13.93 -1.83 3.97
C GLN A 50 12.85 -2.74 3.35
N GLU A 51 12.27 -3.63 4.14
CA GLU A 51 11.19 -4.49 3.69
C GLU A 51 9.90 -3.69 3.46
N LEU A 52 9.58 -2.79 4.39
CA LEU A 52 8.46 -1.87 4.22
C LEU A 52 8.60 -1.05 2.92
N ALA A 53 9.82 -0.58 2.60
CA ALA A 53 10.09 0.15 1.36
C ALA A 53 9.86 -0.66 0.08
N ARG A 54 10.05 -1.98 0.13
CA ARG A 54 9.74 -2.87 -1.01
C ARG A 54 8.23 -3.10 -1.14
N ARG A 55 7.53 -3.20 -0.02
CA ARG A 55 6.10 -3.55 0.02
C ARG A 55 5.15 -2.38 -0.29
N VAL A 56 5.48 -1.16 0.14
CA VAL A 56 4.62 0.00 -0.11
C VAL A 56 4.44 0.25 -1.60
N LEU A 57 3.20 0.44 -2.03
CA LEU A 57 2.85 0.57 -3.44
C LEU A 57 2.80 2.05 -3.87
N ILE A 58 2.41 2.94 -2.97
CA ILE A 58 2.15 4.36 -3.27
C ILE A 58 3.32 5.24 -2.78
N SER A 59 3.98 4.87 -1.68
CA SER A 59 4.93 5.74 -0.97
C SER A 59 6.41 5.34 -1.10
N LYS A 60 6.87 5.03 -2.31
CA LYS A 60 8.25 4.53 -2.54
C LYS A 60 9.36 5.55 -2.22
N SER A 61 9.14 6.84 -2.49
CA SER A 61 10.12 7.89 -2.19
C SER A 61 9.84 8.57 -0.86
N GLY A 62 10.87 8.73 -0.02
CA GLY A 62 10.75 9.44 1.25
C GLY A 62 10.06 8.66 2.38
N LEU A 63 10.01 7.32 2.30
CA LEU A 63 9.39 6.45 3.31
C LEU A 63 9.82 6.79 4.74
N THR A 64 11.10 7.07 4.99
CA THR A 64 11.60 7.46 6.31
C THR A 64 10.80 8.63 6.90
N ARG A 65 10.65 9.72 6.13
CA ARG A 65 9.90 10.91 6.56
C ARG A 65 8.40 10.62 6.70
N LEU A 66 7.87 9.72 5.88
CA LEU A 66 6.48 9.28 6.00
C LEU A 66 6.26 8.53 7.32
N VAL A 67 7.13 7.57 7.64
CA VAL A 67 7.08 6.84 8.91
C VAL A 67 7.29 7.79 10.09
N ASP A 68 8.20 8.78 9.99
CA ASP A 68 8.38 9.78 11.05
C ASP A 68 7.06 10.53 11.36
N ARG A 69 6.27 10.86 10.32
CA ARG A 69 4.96 11.50 10.51
C ARG A 69 3.92 10.55 11.11
N LEU A 70 3.93 9.27 10.72
CA LEU A 70 3.07 8.25 11.32
C LEU A 70 3.43 8.03 12.80
N CYS A 71 4.71 8.12 13.16
CA CYS A 71 5.16 8.11 14.55
C CYS A 71 4.70 9.35 15.32
N ALA A 72 4.84 10.53 14.73
CA ALA A 72 4.33 11.77 15.34
C ALA A 72 2.80 11.74 15.54
N ALA A 73 2.07 11.05 14.66
CA ALA A 73 0.63 10.82 14.78
C ALA A 73 0.25 9.66 15.72
N GLY A 74 1.22 8.90 16.24
CA GLY A 74 1.01 7.78 17.15
C GLY A 74 0.48 6.50 16.51
N TYR A 75 0.50 6.38 15.17
CA TYR A 75 0.02 5.18 14.47
C TYR A 75 1.09 4.10 14.28
N VAL A 76 2.36 4.51 14.30
CA VAL A 76 3.52 3.62 14.15
C VAL A 76 4.55 3.98 15.19
N GLU A 77 5.31 3.02 15.69
CA GLU A 77 6.48 3.23 16.53
C GLU A 77 7.72 2.66 15.83
N ARG A 78 8.91 3.16 16.23
CA ARG A 78 10.18 2.63 15.77
C ARG A 78 10.85 1.86 16.89
N GLU A 79 11.23 0.63 16.59
CA GLU A 79 11.97 -0.23 17.49
C GLU A 79 13.33 -0.58 16.90
N SER A 80 14.32 -0.78 17.77
CA SER A 80 15.60 -1.37 17.39
C SER A 80 15.37 -2.83 17.02
N ASP A 81 15.93 -3.26 15.90
CA ASP A 81 15.85 -4.66 15.52
C ASP A 81 16.75 -5.52 16.44
N PRO A 82 16.18 -6.49 17.18
CA PRO A 82 16.94 -7.28 18.15
C PRO A 82 17.89 -8.28 17.50
N GLU A 83 17.67 -8.66 16.23
CA GLU A 83 18.51 -9.60 15.48
C GLU A 83 19.63 -8.91 14.71
N ASP A 84 19.42 -7.65 14.34
CA ASP A 84 20.38 -6.80 13.65
C ASP A 84 20.36 -5.42 14.29
N GLY A 85 21.21 -5.18 15.29
CA GLY A 85 21.22 -3.94 16.08
C GLY A 85 21.44 -2.63 15.30
N ARG A 86 21.61 -2.69 13.97
CA ARG A 86 21.66 -1.54 13.07
C ARG A 86 20.34 -1.30 12.32
N GLY A 87 19.43 -2.26 12.33
CA GLY A 87 18.12 -2.19 11.70
C GLY A 87 17.10 -1.43 12.55
N THR A 88 16.14 -0.81 11.88
CA THR A 88 14.97 -0.21 12.52
C THR A 88 13.72 -0.92 12.02
N LEU A 89 12.88 -1.33 12.96
CA LEU A 89 11.56 -1.86 12.72
C LEU A 89 10.55 -0.71 12.78
N ALA A 90 9.59 -0.69 11.85
CA ALA A 90 8.35 0.05 11.99
C ALA A 90 7.31 -0.92 12.56
N VAL A 91 6.66 -0.53 13.65
CA VAL A 91 5.69 -1.36 14.38
C VAL A 91 4.37 -0.61 14.44
N MET A 92 3.28 -1.21 13.98
CA MET A 92 1.97 -0.57 14.08
C MET A 92 1.49 -0.56 15.53
N THR A 93 1.03 0.61 15.99
CA THR A 93 0.45 0.74 17.33
C THR A 93 -1.02 0.31 17.34
N ARG A 94 -1.61 0.17 18.53
CA ARG A 94 -3.06 -0.04 18.67
C ARG A 94 -3.87 1.10 18.05
N ALA A 95 -3.38 2.33 18.13
CA ALA A 95 -4.02 3.48 17.49
C ALA A 95 -3.95 3.38 15.96
N GLY A 96 -2.82 2.90 15.42
CA GLY A 96 -2.69 2.60 14.00
C GLY A 96 -3.66 1.53 13.52
N VAL A 97 -3.81 0.43 14.27
CA VAL A 97 -4.79 -0.64 13.96
C VAL A 97 -6.21 -0.07 13.93
N LYS A 98 -6.58 0.72 14.94
CA LYS A 98 -7.90 1.36 15.00
C LYS A 98 -8.13 2.30 13.82
N ALA A 99 -7.15 3.16 13.52
CA ALA A 99 -7.25 4.10 12.41
C ALA A 99 -7.38 3.38 11.06
N LEU A 100 -6.64 2.28 10.86
CA LEU A 100 -6.77 1.44 9.67
C LEU A 100 -8.17 0.84 9.55
N HIS A 101 -8.70 0.26 10.64
CA HIS A 101 -10.04 -0.31 10.65
C HIS A 101 -11.13 0.71 10.35
N GLU A 102 -11.01 1.94 10.86
CA GLU A 102 -11.95 3.03 10.58
C GLU A 102 -11.87 3.52 9.13
N ALA A 103 -10.67 3.50 8.54
CA ALA A 103 -10.44 3.96 7.17
C ALA A 103 -10.76 2.91 6.10
N ALA A 104 -10.62 1.62 6.41
CA ALA A 104 -10.73 0.54 5.43
C ALA A 104 -12.07 0.49 4.67
N PRO A 105 -13.25 0.69 5.29
CA PRO A 105 -14.52 0.68 4.56
C PRO A 105 -14.58 1.72 3.44
N PHE A 106 -14.02 2.92 3.66
CA PHE A 106 -13.99 3.99 2.67
C PHE A 106 -13.05 3.65 1.51
N HIS A 107 -11.88 3.09 1.81
CA HIS A 107 -10.93 2.65 0.80
C HIS A 107 -11.51 1.53 -0.08
N LEU A 108 -12.13 0.51 0.53
CA LEU A 108 -12.75 -0.61 -0.18
C LEU A 108 -13.94 -0.15 -1.04
N ALA A 109 -14.78 0.74 -0.51
CA ALA A 109 -15.88 1.32 -1.28
C ALA A 109 -15.38 2.17 -2.46
N GLY A 110 -14.27 2.89 -2.26
CA GLY A 110 -13.61 3.63 -3.34
C GLY A 110 -13.10 2.71 -4.45
N ILE A 111 -12.45 1.59 -4.10
CA ILE A 111 -11.99 0.57 -5.07
C ILE A 111 -13.18 0.01 -5.85
N ASP A 112 -14.26 -0.32 -5.16
CA ASP A 112 -15.46 -0.86 -5.80
C ASP A 112 -16.04 0.13 -6.83
N ARG A 113 -16.25 1.39 -6.44
CA ARG A 113 -16.82 2.43 -7.32
C ARG A 113 -15.91 2.78 -8.50
N ALA A 114 -14.61 2.89 -8.25
CA ALA A 114 -13.64 3.38 -9.23
C ALA A 114 -13.13 2.28 -10.17
N PHE A 115 -13.14 1.02 -9.72
CA PHE A 115 -12.51 -0.09 -10.44
C PHE A 115 -13.41 -1.33 -10.53
N ALA A 116 -13.74 -1.97 -9.41
CA ALA A 116 -14.33 -3.32 -9.44
C ALA A 116 -15.71 -3.37 -10.11
N SER A 117 -16.61 -2.44 -9.78
CA SER A 117 -17.96 -2.33 -10.35
C SER A 117 -17.99 -2.02 -11.86
N ARG A 118 -16.84 -1.69 -12.46
CA ARG A 118 -16.71 -1.40 -13.90
C ARG A 118 -16.34 -2.62 -14.74
N LEU A 119 -16.02 -3.74 -14.10
CA LEU A 119 -15.56 -4.96 -14.74
C LEU A 119 -16.61 -6.05 -14.58
N THR A 120 -16.80 -6.85 -15.63
CA THR A 120 -17.46 -8.15 -15.46
C THR A 120 -16.51 -9.08 -14.71
N ALA A 121 -17.04 -10.16 -14.08
CA ALA A 121 -16.19 -11.17 -13.43
C ALA A 121 -15.13 -11.72 -14.39
N LYS A 122 -15.51 -11.96 -15.66
CA LYS A 122 -14.60 -12.43 -16.70
C LYS A 122 -13.48 -11.43 -17.01
N ASP A 123 -13.81 -10.14 -17.06
CA ASP A 123 -12.80 -9.09 -17.31
C ASP A 123 -11.85 -8.96 -16.11
N ALA A 124 -12.37 -9.03 -14.89
CA ALA A 124 -11.57 -9.01 -13.66
C ALA A 124 -10.57 -10.16 -13.62
N ASP A 125 -11.02 -11.39 -13.91
CA ASP A 125 -10.16 -12.57 -13.99
C ASP A 125 -9.08 -12.41 -15.07
N ALA A 126 -9.47 -11.92 -16.26
CA ALA A 126 -8.54 -11.71 -17.36
C ALA A 126 -7.46 -10.67 -17.01
N VAL A 127 -7.84 -9.58 -16.33
CA VAL A 127 -6.90 -8.56 -15.84
C VAL A 127 -5.98 -9.16 -14.79
N ALA A 128 -6.49 -9.89 -13.81
CA ALA A 128 -5.69 -10.52 -12.76
C ALA A 128 -4.64 -11.47 -13.34
N VAL A 129 -5.04 -12.37 -14.25
CA VAL A 129 -4.13 -13.30 -14.93
C VAL A 129 -3.06 -12.55 -15.75
N ALA A 130 -3.44 -11.50 -16.46
CA ALA A 130 -2.50 -10.72 -17.26
C ALA A 130 -1.49 -9.97 -16.38
N MET A 131 -1.93 -9.36 -15.27
CA MET A 131 -1.05 -8.65 -14.35
C MET A 131 -0.12 -9.60 -13.61
N GLN A 132 -0.61 -10.77 -13.17
CA GLN A 132 0.23 -11.77 -12.51
C GLN A 132 1.37 -12.24 -13.41
N ARG A 133 1.09 -12.54 -14.68
CA ARG A 133 2.14 -12.93 -15.64
C ARG A 133 3.20 -11.85 -15.86
N ILE A 134 2.82 -10.57 -15.77
CA ILE A 134 3.78 -9.46 -15.87
C ILE A 134 4.64 -9.40 -14.60
N LEU A 135 4.04 -9.53 -13.42
CA LEU A 135 4.78 -9.56 -12.15
C LEU A 135 5.75 -10.73 -12.09
N ASP A 136 5.30 -11.94 -12.43
CA ASP A 136 6.16 -13.13 -12.48
C ASP A 136 7.37 -12.92 -13.40
N GLY A 137 7.17 -12.24 -14.54
CA GLY A 137 8.27 -11.90 -15.45
C GLY A 137 9.27 -10.91 -14.86
N LEU A 138 8.80 -9.89 -14.12
CA LEU A 138 9.67 -8.91 -13.46
C LEU A 138 10.44 -9.53 -12.29
N ASP A 139 9.80 -10.37 -11.48
CA ASP A 139 10.44 -11.04 -10.34
C ASP A 139 11.56 -11.99 -10.81
N LEU A 140 11.39 -12.65 -11.96
CA LEU A 140 12.44 -13.46 -12.58
C LEU A 140 13.64 -12.62 -13.04
N ASP A 141 13.39 -11.44 -13.60
CA ASP A 141 14.46 -10.53 -14.04
C ASP A 141 15.23 -9.94 -12.83
N GLU A 142 14.52 -9.62 -11.74
CA GLU A 142 15.12 -9.11 -10.49
C GLU A 142 15.87 -10.21 -9.70
N GLY A 143 15.42 -11.48 -9.77
CA GLY A 143 16.07 -12.63 -9.12
C GLY A 143 17.31 -13.18 -9.85
N LEU A 144 17.59 -12.70 -11.07
CA LEU A 144 18.80 -13.01 -11.84
C LEU A 144 19.91 -11.94 -11.70
N SER A 145 19.75 -11.00 -10.77
CA SER A 145 20.69 -9.90 -10.47
C SER A 145 21.45 -10.11 -9.17
#